data_AF-A0A840N4W3-F1
#
_entry.id   AF-A0A840N4W3-F1
#
_cell.length_a   1.000
_cell.length_b   1.000
_cell.length_c   1.000
_cell.angle_alpha   90.00
_cell.angle_beta   90.00
_cell.angle_gamma   90.00
#
_symmetry.space_group_name_H-M   'P 1'
#
loop_
_entity.id
_entity.type
_entity.pdbx_description
1 polymer ?
#
loop_
_entity_poly.entity_id
_entity_poly.type
_entity_poly.pdbx_seq_one_letter_code
_entity_poly.pdbx_strand_id
1 'polypeptide(L)'
;MIGVFIDGNVWNFLYERHLDLAVELPAPEFAIMHTREAEFEIPVGKPDLDDFIRKTMQRCNVRTDSIFGFADDTKSLNEQRFGGFDQGRFAAPEEIDFMLKYGTSGIVRPTKLQKHEADISLAAKSFHSIVLTLDKRSSPLRAARGAGGKVVWLNDIDQNSLTLATYVRAAIEHRTDEPRQ
;
A
#
# COMPACT_ATOMS: atom_id res chain seq x y z
N MET A 1 -1.83 15.83 -7.28
CA MET A 1 -1.02 14.59 -7.29
C MET A 1 -1.80 13.51 -6.57
N ILE A 2 -1.91 12.32 -7.16
CA ILE A 2 -2.66 11.17 -6.64
C ILE A 2 -1.69 10.28 -5.87
N GLY A 3 -1.91 10.08 -4.57
CA GLY A 3 -1.13 9.13 -3.78
C GLY A 3 -1.55 7.70 -4.09
N VAL A 4 -0.57 6.83 -4.39
CA VAL A 4 -0.78 5.42 -4.73
C VAL A 4 0.12 4.57 -3.83
N PHE A 5 -0.50 3.74 -3.01
CA PHE A 5 0.14 2.77 -2.14
C PHE A 5 0.18 1.41 -2.81
N ILE A 6 1.36 0.80 -2.81
CA ILE A 6 1.61 -0.51 -3.41
C ILE A 6 1.73 -1.55 -2.29
N ASP A 7 0.90 -2.59 -2.37
CA ASP A 7 1.01 -3.81 -1.56
C ASP A 7 2.15 -4.72 -2.08
N GLY A 8 2.77 -5.50 -1.20
CA GLY A 8 3.92 -6.36 -1.52
C GLY A 8 3.63 -7.34 -2.66
N ASN A 9 2.40 -7.87 -2.76
CA ASN A 9 2.02 -8.79 -3.82
C ASN A 9 2.02 -8.14 -5.23
N VAL A 10 1.85 -6.82 -5.34
CA VAL A 10 1.77 -6.10 -6.61
C VAL A 10 3.09 -6.13 -7.36
N TRP A 11 4.22 -6.22 -6.65
CA TRP A 11 5.53 -6.31 -7.28
C TRP A 11 5.67 -7.53 -8.21
N ASN A 12 5.09 -8.67 -7.82
CA ASN A 12 5.06 -9.86 -8.69
C ASN A 12 4.26 -9.58 -9.95
N PHE A 13 3.08 -8.95 -9.83
CA PHE A 13 2.25 -8.60 -10.98
C PHE A 13 2.95 -7.66 -11.96
N LEU A 14 3.64 -6.64 -11.45
CA LEU A 14 4.38 -5.68 -12.29
C LEU A 14 5.53 -6.38 -13.01
N TYR A 15 6.26 -7.24 -12.31
CA TYR A 15 7.38 -8.00 -12.85
C TYR A 15 6.93 -9.00 -13.93
N GLU A 16 5.93 -9.82 -13.62
CA GLU A 16 5.40 -10.87 -14.52
C GLU A 16 4.81 -10.28 -15.80
N ARG A 17 4.28 -9.05 -15.75
CA ARG A 17 3.71 -8.34 -16.90
C ARG A 17 4.66 -7.35 -17.55
N HIS A 18 5.90 -7.25 -17.06
CA HIS A 18 6.90 -6.29 -17.55
C HIS A 18 6.41 -4.84 -17.59
N LEU A 19 5.61 -4.44 -16.59
CA LEU A 19 5.05 -3.09 -16.50
C LEU A 19 6.08 -2.13 -15.91
N ASP A 20 6.36 -1.04 -16.63
CA ASP A 20 7.20 0.06 -16.16
C ASP A 20 6.34 1.09 -15.42
N LEU A 21 6.41 1.11 -14.08
CA LEU A 21 5.66 2.06 -13.26
C LEU A 21 5.91 3.53 -13.64
N ALA A 22 7.09 3.88 -14.16
CA ALA A 22 7.36 5.26 -14.56
C ALA A 22 6.56 5.70 -15.80
N VAL A 23 6.13 4.72 -16.62
CA VAL A 23 5.25 4.93 -17.78
C VAL A 23 3.79 4.79 -17.35
N GLU A 24 3.50 3.75 -16.57
CA GLU A 24 2.15 3.38 -16.16
C GLU A 24 1.54 4.34 -15.12
N LEU A 25 2.35 4.95 -14.25
CA LEU A 25 1.95 5.91 -13.21
C LEU A 25 2.98 7.06 -13.13
N PRO A 26 2.94 8.01 -14.08
CA PRO A 26 4.00 9.02 -14.22
C PRO A 26 4.04 10.01 -13.04
N ALA A 27 5.26 10.33 -12.59
CA ALA A 27 5.54 11.14 -11.40
C ALA A 27 4.87 12.55 -11.32
N PRO A 28 4.64 13.28 -12.43
CA PRO A 28 3.91 14.55 -12.37
C PRO A 28 2.47 14.40 -11.83
N GLU A 29 1.89 13.21 -11.98
CA GLU A 29 0.50 12.93 -11.63
C GLU A 29 0.37 12.07 -10.38
N PHE A 30 1.29 11.11 -10.20
CA PHE A 30 1.21 10.10 -9.17
C PHE A 30 2.41 10.16 -8.21
N ALA A 31 2.13 10.03 -6.92
CA ALA A 31 3.13 9.76 -5.89
C ALA A 31 3.01 8.30 -5.45
N ILE A 32 4.05 7.50 -5.69
CA ILE A 32 4.05 6.07 -5.40
C ILE A 32 4.72 5.85 -4.04
N MET A 33 4.04 5.10 -3.17
CA MET A 33 4.46 4.85 -1.80
C MET A 33 4.20 3.38 -1.41
N HIS A 34 4.79 2.94 -0.32
CA HIS A 34 4.34 1.78 0.46
C HIS A 34 4.24 2.18 1.93
N THR A 35 3.54 1.41 2.74
CA THR A 35 3.58 1.60 4.19
C THR A 35 4.86 1.02 4.76
N ARG A 36 5.28 1.50 5.93
CA ARG A 36 6.41 0.92 6.66
C ARG A 36 6.23 -0.58 6.91
N GLU A 37 5.00 -1.03 7.15
CA GLU A 37 4.67 -2.43 7.34
C GLU A 37 4.85 -3.25 6.05
N ALA A 38 4.40 -2.73 4.90
CA ALA A 38 4.56 -3.40 3.61
C ALA A 38 6.04 -3.52 3.19
N GLU A 39 6.91 -2.62 3.66
CA GLU A 39 8.35 -2.68 3.42
C GLU A 39 9.00 -3.95 3.99
N PHE A 40 8.47 -4.53 5.08
CA PHE A 40 9.00 -5.79 5.66
C PHE A 40 8.82 -7.00 4.74
N GLU A 41 8.00 -6.88 3.71
CA GLU A 41 7.80 -7.91 2.70
C GLU A 41 8.77 -7.76 1.51
N ILE A 42 9.65 -6.76 1.55
CA ILE A 42 10.69 -6.47 0.55
C ILE A 42 12.06 -6.51 1.24
N PRO A 43 13.06 -7.25 0.74
CA PRO A 43 13.07 -8.08 -0.46
C PRO A 43 12.24 -9.36 -0.31
N VAL A 44 11.79 -9.91 -1.44
CA VAL A 44 10.95 -11.12 -1.50
C VAL A 44 11.78 -12.41 -1.61
N GLY A 45 13.11 -12.30 -1.72
CA GLY A 45 14.03 -13.45 -1.73
C GLY A 45 14.20 -14.12 -3.10
N LYS A 46 13.87 -13.41 -4.18
CA LYS A 46 14.04 -13.85 -5.58
C LYS A 46 14.94 -12.84 -6.29
N PRO A 47 16.19 -13.17 -6.64
CA PRO A 47 17.19 -12.19 -7.07
C PRO A 47 16.74 -11.25 -8.21
N ASP A 48 16.12 -11.80 -9.26
CA ASP A 48 15.69 -11.01 -10.42
C ASP A 48 14.52 -10.07 -10.07
N LEU A 49 13.59 -10.53 -9.23
CA LEU A 49 12.46 -9.73 -8.77
C LEU A 49 12.92 -8.66 -7.77
N ASP A 50 13.84 -8.99 -6.86
CA ASP A 50 14.42 -8.03 -5.92
C ASP A 50 15.19 -6.92 -6.66
N ASP A 51 15.94 -7.26 -7.72
CA ASP A 51 16.60 -6.27 -8.58
C ASP A 51 15.59 -5.40 -9.34
N PHE A 52 14.51 -6.00 -9.87
CA PHE A 52 13.42 -5.26 -10.49
C PHE A 52 12.75 -4.28 -9.52
N ILE A 53 12.39 -4.73 -8.31
CA ILE A 53 11.76 -3.89 -7.28
C ILE A 53 12.68 -2.72 -6.96
N ARG A 54 13.96 -2.98 -6.64
CA ARG A 54 14.94 -1.94 -6.29
C ARG A 54 15.10 -0.89 -7.39
N LYS A 55 15.28 -1.33 -8.65
CA LYS A 55 15.42 -0.43 -9.81
C LYS A 55 14.15 0.41 -10.02
N THR A 56 12.98 -0.23 -9.90
CA THR A 56 11.69 0.44 -10.07
C THR A 56 11.45 1.47 -8.96
N MET A 57 11.73 1.12 -7.70
CA MET A 57 11.63 2.02 -6.56
C MET A 57 12.52 3.25 -6.73
N GLN A 58 13.77 3.05 -7.14
CA GLN A 58 14.71 4.15 -7.38
C GLN A 58 14.24 5.05 -8.53
N ARG A 59 13.82 4.46 -9.66
CA ARG A 59 13.39 5.20 -10.85
C ARG A 59 12.11 6.01 -10.61
N CYS A 60 11.18 5.46 -9.85
CA CYS A 60 9.89 6.11 -9.56
C CYS A 60 9.90 6.94 -8.28
N ASN A 61 11.04 7.01 -7.58
CA ASN A 61 11.17 7.65 -6.26
C ASN A 61 10.11 7.15 -5.27
N VAL A 62 9.91 5.84 -5.19
CA VAL A 62 8.95 5.20 -4.29
C VAL A 62 9.38 5.46 -2.85
N ARG A 63 8.47 5.99 -2.03
CA ARG A 63 8.76 6.36 -0.64
C ARG A 63 8.07 5.43 0.36
N THR A 64 8.71 5.24 1.50
CA THR A 64 8.07 4.65 2.68
C THR A 64 7.24 5.72 3.39
N ASP A 65 5.93 5.50 3.54
CA ASP A 65 5.07 6.28 4.44
C ASP A 65 5.08 5.62 5.81
N SER A 66 5.33 6.41 6.85
CA SER A 66 5.24 5.97 8.24
C SER A 66 4.42 6.95 9.05
N ILE A 67 3.74 6.44 10.07
CA ILE A 67 3.04 7.27 11.03
C ILE A 67 4.05 7.79 12.07
N PHE A 68 3.85 9.02 12.53
CA PHE A 68 4.59 9.57 13.66
C PHE A 68 4.25 8.81 14.93
N GLY A 69 5.27 8.47 15.70
CA GLY A 69 5.13 7.79 16.97
C GLY A 69 6.49 7.66 17.65
N PHE A 70 6.46 7.15 18.87
CA PHE A 70 7.65 6.92 19.66
C PHE A 70 8.21 5.52 19.42
N ALA A 71 9.49 5.34 19.73
CA ALA A 71 10.12 4.03 19.64
C ALA A 71 9.43 3.01 20.56
N ASP A 72 9.27 1.79 20.06
CA ASP A 72 8.83 0.63 20.82
C ASP A 72 10.06 -0.13 21.32
N ASP A 73 10.32 -0.06 22.63
CA ASP A 73 11.47 -0.71 23.27
C ASP A 73 11.45 -2.25 23.16
N THR A 74 10.30 -2.83 22.75
CA THR A 74 10.18 -4.28 22.49
C THR A 74 10.66 -4.67 21.09
N LYS A 75 11.02 -3.71 20.23
CA LYS A 75 11.43 -3.93 18.84
C LYS A 75 12.83 -3.40 18.56
N SER A 76 13.54 -4.07 17.66
CA SER A 76 14.80 -3.55 17.14
C SER A 76 14.58 -2.29 16.28
N LEU A 77 15.64 -1.51 16.04
CA LEU A 77 15.55 -0.28 15.23
C LEU A 77 14.94 -0.52 13.84
N ASN A 78 15.30 -1.63 13.20
CA ASN A 78 14.79 -2.00 11.87
C ASN A 78 13.36 -2.55 11.91
N GLU A 79 12.83 -2.85 13.09
CA GLU A 79 11.46 -3.31 13.31
C GLU A 79 10.54 -2.19 13.80
N GLN A 80 11.02 -0.95 13.91
CA GLN A 80 10.16 0.18 14.26
C GLN A 80 9.14 0.47 13.13
N ARG A 81 7.89 0.70 13.52
CA ARG A 81 6.79 1.07 12.61
C ARG A 81 6.64 2.58 12.47
N PHE A 82 7.02 3.31 13.50
CA PHE A 82 6.89 4.75 13.56
C PHE A 82 8.16 5.44 13.09
N GLY A 83 8.01 6.52 12.32
CA GLY A 83 9.15 7.30 11.81
C GLY A 83 9.77 8.24 12.84
N GLY A 84 9.01 8.67 13.86
CA GLY A 84 9.43 9.76 14.75
C GLY A 84 9.47 11.12 14.04
N PHE A 85 10.21 12.09 14.61
CA PHE A 85 10.26 13.47 14.11
C PHE A 85 10.84 13.55 12.68
N ASP A 86 10.22 14.39 11.85
CA ASP A 86 10.58 14.65 10.45
C ASP A 86 10.60 13.44 9.50
N GLN A 87 10.22 12.26 9.98
CA GLN A 87 10.13 11.03 9.18
C GLN A 87 8.69 10.49 9.13
N GLY A 88 7.96 10.60 10.24
CA GLY A 88 6.57 10.15 10.35
C GLY A 88 5.58 11.30 10.17
N ARG A 89 4.46 11.03 9.51
CA ARG A 89 3.33 11.96 9.44
C ARG A 89 2.32 11.68 10.56
N PHE A 90 1.54 12.68 10.93
CA PHE A 90 0.38 12.44 11.80
C PHE A 90 -0.66 11.60 11.05
N ALA A 91 -1.19 10.59 11.74
CA ALA A 91 -2.31 9.80 11.24
C ALA A 91 -3.61 10.62 11.29
N ALA A 92 -4.45 10.46 10.27
CA ALA A 92 -5.80 11.01 10.31
C ALA A 92 -6.65 10.23 11.33
N PRO A 93 -7.68 10.87 11.92
CA PRO A 93 -8.57 10.19 12.88
C PRO A 93 -9.16 8.89 12.32
N GLU A 94 -9.56 8.87 11.05
CA GLU A 94 -10.16 7.70 10.40
C GLU A 94 -9.15 6.56 10.25
N GLU A 95 -7.87 6.88 10.02
CA GLU A 95 -6.80 5.89 10.00
C GLU A 95 -6.63 5.26 11.40
N ILE A 96 -6.60 6.09 12.45
CA ILE A 96 -6.46 5.64 13.84
C ILE A 96 -7.65 4.75 14.23
N ASP A 97 -8.87 5.22 14.00
CA ASP A 97 -10.10 4.48 14.34
C ASP A 97 -10.15 3.12 13.64
N PHE A 98 -9.75 3.10 12.36
CA PHE A 98 -9.69 1.85 11.60
C PHE A 98 -8.63 0.89 12.16
N MET A 99 -7.41 1.37 12.41
CA MET A 99 -6.34 0.53 12.97
C MET A 99 -6.70 -0.03 14.34
N LEU A 100 -7.29 0.78 15.23
CA LEU A 100 -7.75 0.34 16.55
C LEU A 100 -8.86 -0.70 16.48
N LYS A 101 -9.79 -0.54 15.54
CA LYS A 101 -10.91 -1.48 15.34
C LYS A 101 -10.46 -2.86 14.91
N TYR A 102 -9.51 -2.93 13.96
CA TYR A 102 -9.04 -4.21 13.44
C TYR A 102 -8.01 -4.86 14.34
N GLY A 103 -7.16 -4.05 14.99
CA GLY A 103 -6.11 -4.50 15.88
C GLY A 103 -5.12 -5.45 15.20
N THR A 104 -3.96 -5.65 15.80
CA THR A 104 -3.01 -6.65 15.32
C THR A 104 -3.10 -7.91 16.16
N SER A 105 -2.81 -9.06 15.56
CA SER A 105 -2.75 -10.32 16.32
C SER A 105 -1.46 -10.37 17.16
N GLY A 106 -1.49 -11.09 18.30
CA GLY A 106 -0.26 -11.43 19.03
C GLY A 106 0.70 -12.38 18.30
N ILE A 107 0.29 -12.97 17.16
CA ILE A 107 1.12 -13.90 16.38
C ILE A 107 2.07 -13.12 15.47
N VAL A 108 3.37 -13.26 15.73
CA VAL A 108 4.46 -12.67 14.92
C VAL A 108 4.90 -13.66 13.83
N ARG A 109 4.98 -13.19 12.59
CA ARG A 109 5.39 -13.96 11.40
C ARG A 109 6.92 -13.92 11.20
N PRO A 110 7.49 -14.78 10.34
CA PRO A 110 8.92 -14.71 9.98
C PRO A 110 9.36 -13.34 9.45
N THR A 111 8.47 -12.61 8.77
CA THR A 111 8.67 -11.24 8.28
C THR A 111 8.68 -10.19 9.40
N LYS A 112 8.60 -10.59 10.67
CA LYS A 112 8.52 -9.71 11.86
C LYS A 112 7.23 -8.89 11.96
N LEU A 113 6.31 -9.10 11.04
CA LEU A 113 4.96 -8.54 11.07
C LEU A 113 4.03 -9.40 11.93
N GLN A 114 3.09 -8.75 12.61
CA GLN A 114 1.94 -9.40 13.17
C GLN A 114 0.97 -9.80 12.05
N LYS A 115 0.12 -10.81 12.31
CA LYS A 115 -0.91 -11.22 11.33
C LYS A 115 -1.78 -10.01 10.94
N HIS A 116 -1.87 -9.75 9.64
CA HIS A 116 -2.63 -8.65 9.01
C HIS A 116 -2.10 -7.23 9.29
N GLU A 117 -0.91 -7.07 9.86
CA GLU A 117 -0.37 -5.75 10.17
C GLU A 117 -0.21 -4.88 8.90
N ALA A 118 0.41 -5.42 7.85
CA ALA A 118 0.53 -4.74 6.56
C ALA A 118 -0.85 -4.45 5.93
N ASP A 119 -1.76 -5.43 5.90
CA ASP A 119 -3.13 -5.28 5.39
C ASP A 119 -3.86 -4.11 6.08
N ILE A 120 -3.74 -4.00 7.41
CA ILE A 120 -4.42 -2.98 8.20
C ILE A 120 -3.83 -1.60 7.89
N SER A 121 -2.49 -1.48 7.82
CA SER A 121 -1.83 -0.22 7.48
C SER A 121 -2.26 0.29 6.11
N LEU A 122 -2.28 -0.59 5.10
CA LEU A 122 -2.72 -0.27 3.74
C LEU A 122 -4.22 0.06 3.71
N ALA A 123 -5.05 -0.72 4.38
CA ALA A 123 -6.49 -0.48 4.48
C ALA A 123 -6.79 0.91 5.07
N ALA A 124 -6.09 1.31 6.13
CA ALA A 124 -6.19 2.66 6.69
C ALA A 124 -5.76 3.73 5.67
N LYS A 125 -4.65 3.54 4.95
CA LYS A 125 -4.20 4.46 3.89
C LYS A 125 -5.25 4.69 2.80
N SER A 126 -6.10 3.68 2.54
CA SER A 126 -7.08 3.73 1.47
C SER A 126 -8.15 4.83 1.65
N PHE A 127 -8.35 5.36 2.87
CA PHE A 127 -9.31 6.46 3.08
C PHE A 127 -8.90 7.76 2.39
N HIS A 128 -7.60 7.96 2.17
CA HIS A 128 -7.07 9.21 1.61
C HIS A 128 -6.38 8.97 0.26
N SER A 129 -5.69 7.84 0.13
CA SER A 129 -4.90 7.47 -1.04
C SER A 129 -5.42 6.20 -1.70
N ILE A 130 -4.98 5.94 -2.91
CA ILE A 130 -5.31 4.69 -3.62
C ILE A 130 -4.42 3.59 -3.10
N VAL A 131 -4.96 2.39 -2.91
CA VAL A 131 -4.19 1.20 -2.57
C VAL A 131 -4.34 0.18 -3.70
N LEU A 132 -3.21 -0.20 -4.31
CA LEU A 132 -3.14 -1.26 -5.31
C LEU A 132 -2.77 -2.57 -4.63
N THR A 133 -3.51 -3.62 -4.94
CA THR A 133 -3.30 -4.93 -4.32
C THR A 133 -3.99 -6.03 -5.14
N LEU A 134 -3.49 -7.26 -5.00
CA LEU A 134 -4.08 -8.47 -5.56
C LEU A 134 -4.85 -9.29 -4.50
N ASP A 135 -4.80 -8.89 -3.23
CA ASP A 135 -5.43 -9.64 -2.13
C ASP A 135 -6.90 -9.24 -1.91
N LYS A 136 -7.76 -9.80 -2.75
CA LYS A 136 -9.22 -9.70 -2.60
C LYS A 136 -9.76 -10.41 -1.36
N ARG A 137 -8.99 -11.26 -0.70
CA ARG A 137 -9.43 -12.05 0.47
C ARG A 137 -9.12 -11.36 1.79
N SER A 138 -8.22 -10.39 1.78
CA SER A 138 -7.87 -9.57 2.95
C SER A 138 -9.10 -8.90 3.57
N SER A 139 -9.42 -9.30 4.81
CA SER A 139 -10.57 -8.78 5.56
C SER A 139 -10.45 -7.26 5.83
N PRO A 140 -9.29 -6.73 6.29
CA PRO A 140 -9.12 -5.29 6.48
C PRO A 140 -9.32 -4.50 5.18
N LEU A 141 -8.69 -4.91 4.07
CA LEU A 141 -8.78 -4.17 2.81
C LEU A 141 -10.21 -4.17 2.25
N ARG A 142 -10.93 -5.29 2.35
CA ARG A 142 -12.36 -5.35 1.98
C ARG A 142 -13.22 -4.44 2.84
N ALA A 143 -12.96 -4.40 4.14
CA ALA A 143 -13.74 -3.57 5.05
C ALA A 143 -13.49 -2.09 4.82
N ALA A 144 -12.24 -1.67 4.64
CA ALA A 144 -11.93 -0.29 4.28
C ALA A 144 -12.61 0.09 2.96
N ARG A 145 -12.57 -0.79 1.95
CA ARG A 145 -13.30 -0.58 0.69
C ARG A 145 -14.80 -0.40 0.90
N GLY A 146 -15.43 -1.24 1.72
CA GLY A 146 -16.85 -1.12 2.07
C GLY A 146 -17.20 0.14 2.86
N ALA A 147 -16.23 0.71 3.58
CA ALA A 147 -16.35 1.98 4.29
C ALA A 147 -15.93 3.20 3.43
N GLY A 148 -15.83 3.04 2.10
CA GLY A 148 -15.51 4.14 1.17
C GLY A 148 -14.02 4.30 0.84
N GLY A 149 -13.14 3.46 1.39
CA GLY A 149 -11.70 3.44 1.08
C GLY A 149 -11.39 3.06 -0.38
N LYS A 150 -10.39 3.72 -0.96
CA LYS A 150 -9.97 3.65 -2.37
C LYS A 150 -9.06 2.44 -2.64
N VAL A 151 -9.57 1.24 -2.38
CA VAL A 151 -8.85 0.00 -2.68
C VAL A 151 -9.15 -0.49 -4.09
N VAL A 152 -8.10 -0.69 -4.89
CA VAL A 152 -8.13 -1.10 -6.30
C VAL A 152 -7.52 -2.50 -6.43
N TRP A 153 -8.34 -3.44 -6.87
CA TRP A 153 -7.91 -4.82 -7.12
C TRP A 153 -7.33 -4.93 -8.52
N LEU A 154 -6.06 -5.34 -8.62
CA LEU A 154 -5.41 -5.50 -9.92
C LEU A 154 -5.76 -6.81 -10.62
N ASN A 155 -6.46 -7.73 -9.96
CA ASN A 155 -6.95 -8.96 -10.61
C ASN A 155 -8.03 -8.68 -11.66
N ASP A 156 -8.69 -7.50 -11.60
CA ASP A 156 -9.81 -7.12 -12.47
C ASP A 156 -9.37 -6.28 -13.67
N ILE A 157 -8.07 -5.94 -13.78
CA ILE A 157 -7.59 -5.17 -14.91
C ILE A 157 -7.58 -6.05 -16.16
N ASP A 158 -8.39 -5.65 -17.15
CA ASP A 158 -8.36 -6.25 -18.48
C ASP A 158 -7.03 -5.92 -19.15
N GLN A 159 -6.33 -6.95 -19.60
CA GLN A 159 -4.97 -6.84 -20.16
C GLN A 159 -4.94 -6.11 -21.50
N ASN A 160 -6.08 -5.98 -22.17
CA ASN A 160 -6.12 -5.58 -23.58
C ASN A 160 -6.61 -4.15 -23.83
N SER A 161 -7.01 -3.39 -22.80
CA SER A 161 -7.75 -2.14 -23.03
C SER A 161 -7.37 -0.94 -22.16
N LEU A 162 -6.72 -1.12 -21.00
CA LEU A 162 -6.44 -0.02 -20.07
C LEU A 162 -4.99 -0.01 -19.58
N THR A 163 -4.34 1.16 -19.65
CA THR A 163 -3.13 1.43 -18.86
C THR A 163 -3.48 1.46 -17.38
N LEU A 164 -2.50 1.20 -16.51
CA LEU A 164 -2.69 1.23 -15.07
C LEU A 164 -3.20 2.60 -14.60
N ALA A 165 -2.65 3.70 -15.14
CA ALA A 165 -3.15 5.04 -14.85
C ALA A 165 -4.64 5.20 -15.17
N THR A 166 -5.09 4.72 -16.34
CA THR A 166 -6.50 4.84 -16.73
C THR A 166 -7.39 4.00 -15.82
N TYR A 167 -6.98 2.77 -15.52
CA TYR A 167 -7.68 1.89 -14.59
C TYR A 167 -7.79 2.48 -13.18
N VAL A 168 -6.68 3.06 -12.69
CA VAL A 168 -6.62 3.74 -11.39
C VAL A 168 -7.54 4.97 -11.36
N ARG A 169 -7.57 5.79 -12.42
CA ARG A 169 -8.47 6.97 -12.50
C ARG A 169 -9.94 6.57 -12.53
N ALA A 170 -10.31 5.58 -13.34
CA ALA A 170 -11.69 5.10 -13.43
C ALA A 170 -12.22 4.59 -12.07
N ALA A 171 -11.34 3.95 -11.26
CA ALA A 171 -11.70 3.48 -9.93
C ALA A 171 -11.96 4.62 -8.91
N ILE A 172 -11.49 5.84 -9.19
CA ILE A 172 -11.77 7.05 -8.41
C ILE A 172 -13.09 7.68 -8.87
N GLU A 173 -13.29 7.82 -10.19
CA GLU A 173 -14.42 8.54 -10.79
C GLU A 173 -15.77 7.83 -10.61
N HIS A 174 -15.81 6.50 -10.73
CA HIS A 174 -17.05 5.73 -10.50
C HIS A 174 -17.57 5.78 -9.05
N ARG A 175 -16.85 6.41 -8.12
CA ARG A 175 -17.25 6.55 -6.71
C ARG A 175 -17.80 7.92 -6.35
N THR A 176 -17.65 8.93 -7.21
CA THR A 176 -18.30 10.23 -7.01
C THR A 176 -19.81 10.20 -7.29
N ASP A 177 -20.29 9.16 -7.97
CA ASP A 177 -21.70 9.03 -8.40
C ASP A 177 -22.55 8.11 -7.51
N GLU A 178 -21.97 7.41 -6.52
CA GLU A 178 -22.74 6.63 -5.55
C GLU A 178 -23.05 7.48 -4.30
N PRO A 179 -24.33 7.71 -3.95
CA PRO A 179 -24.67 8.50 -2.80
C PRO A 179 -24.16 7.83 -1.53
N ARG A 180 -23.49 8.61 -0.67
CA ARG A 180 -23.14 8.20 0.68
C ARG A 180 -24.44 7.83 1.42
N GLN A 181 -24.63 6.54 1.68
CA GLN A 181 -25.72 6.04 2.54
C GLN A 181 -25.39 6.27 4.01
#